data_AF-A0A661WK18-F1
#
_entry.id   AF-A0A661WK18-F1
#
_cell.length_a   1.000
_cell.length_b   1.000
_cell.length_c   1.000
_cell.angle_alpha   90.00
_cell.angle_beta   90.00
_cell.angle_gamma   90.00
#
_symmetry.space_group_name_H-M   'P 1'
#
loop_
_entity.id
_entity.type
_entity.pdbx_description
1 polymer ?
#
loop_
_entity_poly.entity_id
_entity_poly.type
_entity_poly.pdbx_seq_one_letter_code
_entity_poly.pdbx_strand_id
1 'polypeptide(L)'
;FDAAIDGKKDCMICKMTVDLFVDILGAEAGNLALKTLAQGGIFIGGGIPPKILPWLKKEAFLNAIDNKDPHQELMSQMPVKVILNPTANLIGAVFYGLQELNK
;
A
#
# COMPACT_ATOMS: atom_id res chain seq x y z
N PHE A 1 -2.37 6.85 -14.45
CA PHE A 1 -3.37 6.99 -13.37
C PHE A 1 -4.40 8.04 -13.71
N ASP A 2 -4.01 9.22 -14.20
CA ASP A 2 -4.97 10.28 -14.55
C ASP A 2 -6.05 9.81 -15.54
N ALA A 3 -5.73 9.02 -16.56
CA ALA A 3 -6.74 8.44 -17.47
C ALA A 3 -7.70 7.41 -16.82
N ALA A 4 -7.34 6.87 -15.64
CA ALA A 4 -8.22 5.99 -14.85
C ALA A 4 -9.03 6.78 -13.79
N ILE A 5 -8.51 7.94 -13.37
CA ILE A 5 -9.06 8.77 -12.28
C ILE A 5 -9.95 9.90 -12.84
N ASP A 6 -9.57 10.49 -13.97
CA ASP A 6 -10.25 11.63 -14.57
C ASP A 6 -11.49 11.16 -15.35
N GLY A 7 -12.67 11.47 -14.81
CA GLY A 7 -13.97 11.12 -15.40
C GLY A 7 -14.23 11.76 -16.77
N LYS A 8 -13.37 12.67 -17.24
CA LYS A 8 -13.47 13.26 -18.59
C LYS A 8 -12.98 12.31 -19.70
N LYS A 9 -12.17 11.30 -19.35
CA LYS A 9 -11.68 10.27 -20.29
C LYS A 9 -11.94 8.91 -19.68
N ASP A 10 -13.21 8.48 -19.69
CA ASP A 10 -13.59 7.16 -19.20
C ASP A 10 -12.95 6.06 -20.07
N CYS A 11 -11.80 5.56 -19.65
CA CYS A 11 -11.11 4.46 -20.31
C CYS A 11 -11.21 3.19 -19.46
N MET A 12 -12.07 2.27 -19.89
CA MET A 12 -12.30 0.98 -19.22
C MET A 12 -11.01 0.19 -18.99
N ILE A 13 -10.13 0.10 -20.00
CA ILE A 13 -8.86 -0.63 -19.89
C ILE A 13 -7.94 0.01 -18.85
N CYS A 14 -7.91 1.35 -18.74
CA CYS A 14 -7.12 2.02 -17.71
C CYS A 14 -7.65 1.73 -16.31
N LYS A 15 -8.97 1.70 -16.11
CA LYS A 15 -9.58 1.34 -14.82
C LYS A 15 -9.25 -0.10 -14.43
N MET A 16 -9.44 -1.05 -15.35
CA MET A 16 -9.08 -2.47 -15.14
C MET A 16 -7.59 -2.64 -14.80
N THR A 17 -6.72 -1.85 -15.42
CA THR A 17 -5.29 -1.88 -15.12
C THR A 17 -5.00 -1.43 -13.69
N VAL A 18 -5.68 -0.40 -13.20
CA VAL A 18 -5.52 0.07 -11.81
C VAL A 18 -6.11 -0.93 -10.82
N ASP A 19 -7.27 -1.52 -11.13
CA ASP A 19 -7.85 -2.58 -10.29
C ASP A 19 -6.88 -3.77 -10.18
N LEU A 20 -6.35 -4.27 -11.30
CA LEU A 20 -5.34 -5.35 -11.31
C LEU A 20 -4.06 -4.98 -10.55
N PHE A 21 -3.57 -3.75 -10.72
CA PHE A 21 -2.39 -3.27 -9.99
C PHE A 21 -2.63 -3.31 -8.48
N VAL A 22 -3.81 -2.89 -8.02
CA VAL A 22 -4.17 -2.85 -6.59
C VAL A 22 -4.32 -4.26 -6.02
N ASP A 23 -4.91 -5.19 -6.76
CA ASP A 23 -5.01 -6.59 -6.35
C ASP A 23 -3.62 -7.22 -6.19
N ILE A 24 -2.72 -7.02 -7.16
CA ILE A 24 -1.34 -7.51 -7.10
C ILE A 24 -0.58 -6.88 -5.93
N LEU A 25 -0.74 -5.56 -5.74
CA LEU A 25 -0.10 -4.84 -4.63
C LEU A 25 -0.57 -5.37 -3.28
N GLY A 26 -1.87 -5.63 -3.11
CA GLY A 26 -2.43 -6.20 -1.89
C GLY A 26 -1.91 -7.61 -1.63
N ALA A 27 -1.91 -8.45 -2.66
CA ALA A 27 -1.38 -9.81 -2.57
C ALA A 27 0.09 -9.83 -2.13
N GLU A 28 0.93 -8.98 -2.71
CA GLU A 28 2.35 -8.92 -2.36
C GLU A 28 2.60 -8.28 -0.99
N ALA A 29 1.81 -7.26 -0.62
CA ALA A 29 1.86 -6.70 0.73
C ALA A 29 1.54 -7.76 1.80
N GLY A 30 0.54 -8.61 1.55
CA GLY A 30 0.21 -9.74 2.42
C GLY A 30 1.33 -10.79 2.49
N ASN A 31 1.96 -11.11 1.35
CA ASN A 31 3.11 -12.02 1.31
C ASN A 31 4.28 -11.50 2.16
N LEU A 32 4.62 -10.21 2.00
CA LEU A 32 5.70 -9.59 2.76
C LEU A 32 5.39 -9.53 4.26
N ALA A 33 4.14 -9.23 4.60
CA ALA A 33 3.68 -9.18 5.98
C ALA A 33 3.81 -10.54 6.68
N LEU A 34 3.47 -11.65 6.01
CA LEU A 34 3.70 -13.00 6.54
C LEU A 34 5.18 -13.36 6.66
N LYS A 35 5.98 -13.06 5.64
CA LYS A 35 7.43 -13.34 5.64
C LYS A 35 8.14 -12.65 6.81
N THR A 36 7.64 -11.49 7.25
CA THR A 36 8.28 -10.64 8.26
C THR A 36 7.54 -10.62 9.60
N LEU A 37 6.39 -11.28 9.69
CA LEU A 37 5.46 -11.17 10.83
C LEU A 37 5.21 -9.71 11.22
N ALA A 38 4.75 -8.89 10.26
CA ALA A 38 4.59 -7.44 10.38
C ALA A 38 3.45 -7.00 11.34
N GLN A 39 3.47 -7.43 12.60
CA GLN A 39 2.47 -7.10 13.62
C GLN A 39 2.37 -5.59 13.90
N GLY A 40 3.47 -4.84 13.69
CA GLY A 40 3.47 -3.38 13.76
C GLY A 40 2.66 -2.69 12.66
N GLY A 41 2.27 -3.44 11.61
CA GLY A 41 1.44 -2.99 10.51
C GLY A 41 2.13 -2.96 9.15
N ILE A 42 1.31 -2.82 8.13
CA ILE A 42 1.69 -2.70 6.73
C ILE A 42 1.59 -1.22 6.34
N PHE A 43 2.71 -0.61 5.96
CA PHE A 43 2.77 0.79 5.55
C PHE A 43 3.00 0.91 4.05
N ILE A 44 1.99 1.41 3.33
CA ILE A 44 2.03 1.62 1.89
C ILE A 44 2.55 3.03 1.62
N GLY A 45 3.81 3.13 1.20
CA GLY A 45 4.49 4.38 0.87
C GLY A 45 4.74 4.57 -0.63
N GLY A 46 5.21 5.76 -1.00
CA GLY A 46 5.58 6.12 -2.38
C GLY A 46 4.62 7.13 -3.02
N GLY A 47 4.95 7.56 -4.24
CA GLY A 47 4.20 8.60 -4.94
C GLY A 47 2.89 8.14 -5.60
N ILE A 48 2.72 6.83 -5.81
CA ILE A 48 1.53 6.24 -6.44
C ILE A 48 0.38 6.07 -5.44
N PRO A 49 0.56 5.47 -4.25
CA PRO A 49 -0.54 5.18 -3.32
C PRO A 49 -1.45 6.36 -2.98
N PRO A 50 -0.94 7.59 -2.73
CA PRO A 50 -1.82 8.74 -2.51
C PRO A 50 -2.72 9.08 -3.71
N LYS A 51 -2.26 8.83 -4.95
CA LYS A 51 -3.02 9.09 -6.18
C LYS A 51 -4.15 8.09 -6.42
N ILE A 52 -3.96 6.85 -5.98
CA ILE A 52 -4.93 5.76 -6.13
C ILE A 52 -5.68 5.43 -4.84
N LEU A 53 -5.67 6.35 -3.87
CA LEU A 53 -6.32 6.16 -2.58
C LEU A 53 -7.79 5.68 -2.66
N PRO A 54 -8.62 6.12 -3.63
CA PRO A 54 -9.97 5.58 -3.79
C PRO A 54 -10.01 4.07 -4.06
N TRP A 55 -9.01 3.50 -4.74
CA TRP A 55 -8.90 2.06 -4.96
C TRP A 55 -8.37 1.34 -3.73
N LEU A 56 -7.39 1.90 -3.03
CA LEU A 56 -6.83 1.31 -1.81
C LEU A 56 -7.83 1.28 -0.64
N LYS A 57 -8.88 2.10 -0.69
CA LYS A 57 -9.99 2.09 0.27
C LYS A 57 -11.06 1.04 -0.04
N LYS A 58 -11.03 0.40 -1.21
CA LYS A 58 -11.98 -0.67 -1.56
C LYS A 58 -11.65 -1.93 -0.74
N GLU A 59 -12.69 -2.67 -0.35
CA GLU A 59 -12.54 -3.97 0.31
C GLU A 59 -11.69 -4.95 -0.50
N ALA A 60 -11.73 -4.87 -1.84
CA ALA A 60 -10.90 -5.69 -2.72
C ALA A 60 -9.40 -5.64 -2.37
N PHE A 61 -8.88 -4.47 -2.00
CA PHE A 61 -7.47 -4.34 -1.61
C PHE A 61 -7.15 -5.07 -0.31
N LEU A 62 -8.01 -4.92 0.70
CA LEU A 62 -7.85 -5.61 1.99
C LEU A 62 -8.04 -7.13 1.82
N ASN A 63 -9.02 -7.55 1.03
CA ASN A 63 -9.22 -8.96 0.69
C ASN A 63 -8.00 -9.57 -0.01
N ALA A 64 -7.33 -8.84 -0.91
CA ALA A 64 -6.11 -9.31 -1.56
C ALA A 64 -4.93 -9.47 -0.57
N ILE A 65 -4.84 -8.60 0.43
CA ILE A 65 -3.89 -8.72 1.55
C ILE A 65 -4.19 -9.99 2.35
N ASP A 66 -5.43 -10.11 2.83
CA ASP A 66 -5.87 -11.15 3.77
C ASP A 66 -6.00 -12.53 3.14
N ASN A 67 -6.10 -12.64 1.81
CA ASN A 67 -6.20 -13.91 1.09
C ASN A 67 -4.89 -14.72 1.18
N LYS A 68 -4.68 -15.35 2.35
CA LYS A 68 -3.50 -16.11 2.75
C LYS A 68 -3.90 -17.30 3.62
N ASP A 69 -4.70 -18.22 3.09
CA ASP A 69 -5.04 -19.46 3.81
C ASP A 69 -3.77 -20.19 4.32
N PRO A 70 -3.76 -20.68 5.57
CA PRO A 70 -4.78 -20.58 6.64
C PRO A 70 -4.57 -19.40 7.61
N HIS A 71 -3.77 -18.41 7.23
CA HIS A 71 -3.27 -17.33 8.08
C HIS A 71 -4.17 -16.08 8.13
N GLN A 72 -5.42 -16.13 7.67
CA GLN A 72 -6.33 -14.98 7.67
C GLN A 72 -6.48 -14.31 9.03
N GLU A 73 -6.60 -15.11 10.10
CA GLU A 73 -6.75 -14.58 11.46
C GLU A 73 -5.53 -13.75 11.86
N LEU A 74 -4.33 -14.23 11.54
CA LEU A 74 -3.09 -13.50 11.77
C LEU A 74 -3.03 -12.21 10.91
N MET A 75 -3.43 -12.30 9.64
CA MET A 75 -3.44 -11.16 8.73
C MET A 75 -4.38 -10.05 9.21
N SER A 76 -5.57 -10.41 9.69
CA SER A 76 -6.60 -9.44 10.16
C SER A 76 -6.15 -8.57 11.34
N GLN A 77 -5.11 -8.98 12.06
CA GLN A 77 -4.55 -8.25 13.19
C GLN A 77 -3.51 -7.19 12.76
N MET A 78 -3.05 -7.22 11.51
CA MET A 78 -2.02 -6.32 11.00
C MET A 78 -2.65 -5.05 10.42
N PRO A 79 -2.44 -3.86 11.02
CA PRO A 79 -3.07 -2.64 10.52
C PRO A 79 -2.44 -2.21 9.19
N VAL A 80 -3.27 -1.88 8.20
CA VAL A 80 -2.83 -1.37 6.89
C VAL A 80 -2.97 0.15 6.86
N LYS A 81 -1.88 0.86 6.55
CA LYS A 81 -1.82 2.33 6.55
C LYS A 81 -1.19 2.86 5.26
N VAL A 82 -1.79 3.89 4.67
CA VAL A 82 -1.20 4.61 3.53
C VAL A 82 -0.47 5.86 4.04
N ILE A 83 0.80 6.02 3.68
CA ILE A 83 1.58 7.21 4.06
C ILE A 83 1.16 8.38 3.15
N LEU A 84 0.48 9.37 3.73
CA LEU A 84 0.01 10.56 3.01
C LEU A 84 0.95 11.77 3.14
N ASN A 85 1.95 11.71 4.02
CA ASN A 85 2.90 12.80 4.19
C ASN A 85 3.86 12.85 2.98
N PRO A 86 3.85 13.92 2.17
CA PRO A 86 4.67 14.01 0.95
C PRO A 86 6.17 14.10 1.24
N THR A 87 6.56 14.49 2.46
CA THR A 87 7.97 14.61 2.87
C THR A 87 8.45 13.45 3.73
N ALA A 88 7.66 12.38 3.89
CA ALA A 88 8.02 11.21 4.71
C ALA A 88 9.42 10.64 4.35
N ASN A 89 9.75 10.57 3.06
CA ASN A 89 11.05 10.09 2.59
C ASN A 89 12.20 10.99 3.07
N LEU A 90 12.01 12.32 3.03
CA LEU A 90 13.01 13.29 3.49
C LEU A 90 13.16 13.24 5.01
N ILE A 91 12.05 13.11 5.74
CA ILE A 91 12.07 12.94 7.20
C ILE A 91 12.85 11.68 7.59
N GLY A 92 12.63 10.57 6.89
CA GLY A 92 13.39 9.33 7.10
C GLY A 92 14.88 9.50 6.83
N ALA A 93 15.24 10.21 5.76
CA ALA A 93 16.64 10.51 5.44
C ALA A 93 17.32 11.37 6.51
N VAL A 94 16.63 12.41 7.02
CA VAL A 94 17.13 13.24 8.12
C VAL A 94 17.33 12.42 9.39
N PHE A 95 16.32 11.60 9.76
CA PHE A 95 16.40 10.77 10.95
C PHE A 95 17.57 9.79 10.89
N TYR A 96 17.74 9.11 9.75
CA TYR A 96 18.87 8.21 9.53
C TYR A 96 20.21 8.93 9.64
N GLY A 97 20.37 10.10 9.00
CA GLY A 97 21.59 10.90 9.09
C GLY A 97 21.92 11.34 10.52
N LEU A 98 20.92 11.78 11.29
CA LEU A 98 21.10 12.14 12.71
C LEU A 98 21.49 10.93 13.57
N GLN A 99 20.97 9.74 13.26
CA GLN A 99 21.34 8.52 13.98
C GLN A 99 22.80 8.15 13.73
N GLU A 100 23.30 8.29 12.49
CA GLU A 100 24.70 8.02 12.16
C GLU A 100 25.67 9.03 12.79
N LEU A 101 25.25 10.28 12.99
CA LEU A 101 26.07 11.30 13.68
C LEU A 101 26.16 11.10 15.20
N ASN A 102 25.23 10.34 15.78
CA ASN A 102 25.15 10.05 17.22
C ASN A 102 25.70 8.67 17.62
N LYS A 103 26.33 7.95 16.68
CA LYS A 103 27.11 6.75 16.95
C LYS A 103 28.56 7.12 17.29
#